data_AF-A0A1G8CDQ2-F1
#
_entry.id   AF-A0A1G8CDQ2-F1
#
_cell.length_a   1.000
_cell.length_b   1.000
_cell.length_c   1.000
_cell.angle_alpha   90.00
_cell.angle_beta   90.00
_cell.angle_gamma   90.00
#
_symmetry.space_group_name_H-M   'P 1'
#
loop_
_entity.id
_entity.type
_entity.pdbx_description
1 polymer ?
#
loop_
_entity_poly.entity_id
_entity_poly.type
_entity_poly.pdbx_seq_one_letter_code
_entity_poly.pdbx_strand_id
1 'polypeptide(L)'
;MALLLPVLVLLLLGIMEFGRAYNAQVTLTNAAREGVRVMAITNVQADAVAAAKAAASTLKITDTNPTFTFTFTQGATSYTTCAAGRQVTMTMVYTLDSLTGIAGPFSMRGKGAMQCGG
;
A
#
# COMPACT_ATOMS: atom_id res chain seq x y z
N MET A 1 27.93 8.96 -33.45
CA MET A 1 26.83 9.39 -32.55
C MET A 1 25.79 8.27 -32.35
N ALA A 2 26.21 7.03 -32.10
CA ALA A 2 25.27 5.89 -31.96
C ALA A 2 24.92 5.56 -30.49
N LEU A 3 25.69 6.05 -29.53
CA LEU A 3 25.51 5.75 -28.10
C LEU A 3 24.51 6.68 -27.38
N LEU A 4 24.19 7.85 -27.94
CA LEU A 4 23.28 8.80 -27.30
C LEU A 4 21.84 8.29 -27.28
N LEU A 5 21.37 7.72 -28.39
CA LEU A 5 20.02 7.20 -28.52
C LEU A 5 19.71 6.05 -27.54
N PRO A 6 20.55 5.00 -27.40
CA PRO A 6 20.30 3.94 -26.41
C PRO A 6 20.38 4.44 -24.96
N VAL A 7 21.25 5.41 -24.66
CA VAL A 7 21.33 6.01 -23.32
C VAL A 7 20.07 6.81 -22.99
N LEU A 8 19.57 7.61 -23.93
CA LEU A 8 18.33 8.37 -23.75
C LEU A 8 17.11 7.45 -23.56
N VAL A 9 17.01 6.36 -24.34
CA VAL A 9 15.93 5.38 -24.18
C VAL A 9 15.96 4.72 -22.81
N LEU A 10 17.14 4.29 -22.34
CA LEU A 10 17.31 3.69 -21.02
C LEU A 10 16.91 4.67 -19.91
N LEU A 11 17.31 5.94 -20.04
CA LEU A 11 16.97 6.99 -19.09
C LEU A 11 15.46 7.26 -19.03
N LEU A 12 14.77 7.31 -20.19
CA LEU A 12 13.32 7.48 -20.24
C LEU A 12 12.58 6.30 -19.60
N LEU A 13 12.99 5.07 -19.91
CA LEU A 13 12.42 3.87 -19.31
C LEU A 13 12.60 3.86 -17.79
N GLY A 14 13.79 4.23 -17.31
CA GLY A 14 14.08 4.35 -15.88
C GLY A 14 13.18 5.38 -15.18
N ILE A 15 12.98 6.56 -15.77
CA ILE A 15 12.11 7.60 -15.21
C ILE A 15 10.64 7.13 -15.19
N MET A 16 10.16 6.46 -16.24
CA MET A 16 8.79 5.95 -16.29
C MET A 16 8.52 4.88 -15.22
N GLU A 17 9.45 3.95 -15.04
CA GLU A 17 9.35 2.91 -14.00
C GLU A 17 9.35 3.53 -12.60
N PHE A 18 10.26 4.48 -12.35
CA PHE A 18 10.30 5.21 -11.09
C PHE A 18 9.01 5.98 -10.83
N GLY A 19 8.48 6.68 -11.84
CA GLY A 19 7.23 7.43 -11.73
C GLY A 19 6.04 6.55 -11.37
N ARG A 20 5.93 5.36 -11.98
CA ARG A 20 4.90 4.37 -11.64
C ARG A 20 5.07 3.81 -10.23
N ALA A 21 6.29 3.44 -9.84
CA ALA A 21 6.57 2.95 -8.49
C ALA A 21 6.22 4.00 -7.43
N TYR A 22 6.59 5.25 -7.67
CA TYR A 22 6.27 6.36 -6.77
C TYR A 22 4.75 6.59 -6.66
N ASN A 23 4.03 6.63 -7.78
CA ASN A 23 2.58 6.77 -7.78
C ASN A 23 1.89 5.64 -7.02
N ALA A 24 2.37 4.40 -7.19
CA ALA A 24 1.86 3.26 -6.47
C ALA A 24 2.13 3.36 -4.96
N GLN A 25 3.32 3.77 -4.54
CA GLN A 25 3.66 3.98 -3.14
C GLN A 25 2.76 5.03 -2.45
N VAL A 26 2.46 6.14 -3.14
CA VAL A 26 1.52 7.17 -2.64
C VAL A 26 0.11 6.60 -2.51
N THR A 27 -0.35 5.90 -3.55
CA THR A 27 -1.68 5.27 -3.56
C THR A 27 -1.84 4.26 -2.42
N LEU A 28 -0.84 3.39 -2.19
CA LEU A 28 -0.85 2.41 -1.09
C LEU A 28 -0.92 3.06 0.28
N THR A 29 -0.21 4.18 0.46
CA THR A 29 -0.20 4.90 1.73
C THR A 29 -1.57 5.53 2.01
N ASN A 30 -2.19 6.14 0.99
CA ASN A 30 -3.53 6.68 1.10
C ASN A 30 -4.58 5.59 1.33
N ALA A 31 -4.49 4.48 0.61
CA ALA A 31 -5.38 3.34 0.78
C ALA A 31 -5.29 2.72 2.18
N ALA A 32 -4.07 2.58 2.73
CA ALA A 32 -3.88 2.09 4.09
C ALA A 32 -4.48 3.05 5.15
N ARG A 33 -4.41 4.36 4.91
CA ARG A 33 -5.04 5.38 5.77
C ARG A 33 -6.56 5.34 5.72
N GLU A 34 -7.15 5.09 4.56
CA GLU A 34 -8.60 4.96 4.46
C GLU A 34 -9.09 3.64 5.07
N GLY A 35 -8.41 2.53 4.79
CA GLY A 35 -8.76 1.23 5.37
C GLY A 35 -8.65 1.22 6.90
N VAL A 36 -7.58 1.82 7.46
CA VAL A 36 -7.43 1.90 8.92
C VAL A 36 -8.50 2.78 9.57
N ARG A 37 -8.97 3.83 8.89
CA ARG A 37 -10.07 4.68 9.36
C ARG A 37 -11.36 3.87 9.47
N VAL A 38 -11.70 3.14 8.42
CA VAL A 38 -12.88 2.27 8.43
C VAL A 38 -12.75 1.21 9.52
N MET A 39 -11.57 0.62 9.69
CA MET A 39 -11.30 -0.34 10.77
C MET A 39 -11.48 0.26 12.17
N ALA A 40 -11.02 1.50 12.37
CA ALA A 40 -11.09 2.20 13.66
C ALA A 40 -12.54 2.52 14.09
N ILE A 41 -13.45 2.70 13.12
CA ILE A 41 -14.85 3.04 13.34
C ILE A 41 -15.75 1.80 13.38
N THR A 42 -15.65 0.94 12.36
CA THR A 42 -16.56 -0.20 12.18
C THR A 42 -16.15 -1.41 12.98
N ASN A 43 -14.85 -1.53 13.29
CA ASN A 43 -14.25 -2.74 13.83
C ASN A 43 -14.48 -3.99 12.97
N VAL A 44 -14.67 -3.83 11.66
CA VAL A 44 -14.87 -4.93 10.70
C VAL A 44 -13.74 -4.93 9.67
N GLN A 45 -12.93 -5.99 9.67
CA GLN A 45 -11.77 -6.10 8.75
C GLN A 45 -12.20 -6.18 7.28
N ALA A 46 -13.32 -6.82 6.97
CA ALA A 46 -13.82 -6.94 5.60
C ALA A 46 -14.11 -5.56 4.99
N ASP A 47 -14.77 -4.68 5.75
CA ASP A 47 -15.09 -3.31 5.32
C ASP A 47 -13.82 -2.46 5.17
N ALA A 48 -12.87 -2.62 6.09
CA ALA A 48 -11.57 -1.95 6.02
C ALA A 48 -10.77 -2.35 4.77
N VAL A 49 -10.77 -3.65 4.44
CA VAL A 49 -10.13 -4.16 3.21
C VAL A 49 -10.86 -3.65 1.97
N ALA A 50 -12.19 -3.65 1.96
CA ALA A 50 -12.97 -3.13 0.85
C ALA A 50 -12.70 -1.64 0.60
N ALA A 51 -12.67 -0.83 1.66
CA ALA A 51 -12.35 0.60 1.58
C ALA A 51 -10.93 0.86 1.07
N ALA A 52 -9.95 0.10 1.58
CA ALA A 52 -8.58 0.18 1.09
C ALA A 52 -8.45 -0.22 -0.38
N LYS A 53 -9.14 -1.28 -0.82
CA LYS A 53 -9.18 -1.68 -2.24
C LYS A 53 -9.81 -0.60 -3.11
N ALA A 54 -10.90 0.02 -2.67
CA ALA A 54 -11.56 1.11 -3.38
C ALA A 54 -10.64 2.34 -3.51
N ALA A 55 -9.93 2.70 -2.44
CA ALA A 55 -8.95 3.78 -2.43
C ALA A 55 -7.70 3.50 -3.28
N ALA A 56 -7.40 2.22 -3.55
CA ALA A 56 -6.30 1.76 -4.39
C ALA A 56 -6.73 1.37 -5.82
N SER A 57 -7.84 1.92 -6.33
CA SER A 57 -8.42 1.56 -7.64
C SER A 57 -7.49 1.73 -8.85
N THR A 58 -6.45 2.55 -8.75
CA THR A 58 -5.43 2.73 -9.79
C THR A 58 -4.38 1.61 -9.83
N LEU A 59 -4.33 0.77 -8.79
CA LEU A 59 -3.43 -0.38 -8.71
C LEU A 59 -4.13 -1.62 -9.26
N LYS A 60 -3.35 -2.49 -9.90
CA LYS A 60 -3.83 -3.81 -10.31
C LYS A 60 -3.95 -4.70 -9.08
N ILE A 61 -5.16 -4.79 -8.52
CA ILE A 61 -5.48 -5.64 -7.37
C ILE A 61 -5.93 -7.02 -7.85
N THR A 62 -5.36 -8.07 -7.27
CA THR A 62 -5.77 -9.48 -7.42
C THR A 62 -6.08 -10.07 -6.05
N ASP A 63 -6.53 -11.33 -6.00
CA ASP A 63 -6.82 -12.01 -4.73
C ASP A 63 -5.57 -12.19 -3.84
N THR A 64 -4.37 -12.19 -4.43
CA THR A 64 -3.10 -12.40 -3.73
C THR A 64 -2.25 -11.13 -3.61
N ASN A 65 -2.64 -10.02 -4.25
CA ASN A 65 -1.87 -8.78 -4.28
C ASN A 65 -2.80 -7.56 -4.29
N PRO A 66 -2.77 -6.67 -3.27
CA PRO A 66 -1.87 -6.66 -2.12
C PRO A 66 -2.28 -7.61 -0.99
N THR A 67 -1.34 -7.94 -0.12
CA THR A 67 -1.64 -8.56 1.18
C THR A 67 -1.93 -7.49 2.23
N PHE A 68 -2.89 -7.78 3.10
CA PHE A 68 -3.36 -6.88 4.14
C PHE A 68 -3.03 -7.46 5.51
N THR A 69 -2.48 -6.64 6.40
CA THR A 69 -2.20 -7.04 7.78
C THR A 69 -2.68 -5.95 8.74
N PHE A 70 -3.44 -6.36 9.74
CA PHE A 70 -3.91 -5.49 10.81
C PHE A 70 -3.21 -5.85 12.12
N THR A 71 -2.65 -4.85 12.79
CA THR A 71 -2.08 -5.01 14.13
C THR A 71 -2.74 -4.02 15.07
N PHE A 72 -3.30 -4.52 16.18
CA PHE A 72 -3.92 -3.70 17.21
C PHE A 72 -3.01 -3.69 18.43
N THR A 73 -2.67 -2.51 18.93
CA THR A 73 -1.75 -2.35 20.06
C THR A 73 -2.33 -1.40 21.09
N GLN A 74 -2.02 -1.64 22.36
CA GLN A 74 -2.18 -0.68 23.45
C GLN A 74 -0.97 -0.82 24.36
N GLY A 75 -0.12 0.22 24.39
CA GLY A 75 1.21 0.08 25.00
C GLY A 75 2.00 -1.05 24.32
N ALA A 76 2.49 -2.01 25.10
CA ALA A 76 3.27 -3.16 24.63
C ALA A 76 2.42 -4.41 24.31
N THR A 77 1.09 -4.35 24.47
CA THR A 77 0.21 -5.52 24.31
C THR A 77 -0.51 -5.50 22.96
N SER A 78 -0.57 -6.66 22.31
CA SER A 78 -1.25 -6.87 21.03
C SER A 78 -2.66 -7.44 21.22
N TYR A 79 -3.59 -7.01 20.38
CA TYR A 79 -5.00 -7.43 20.40
C TYR A 79 -5.49 -7.82 19.00
N THR A 80 -6.68 -8.41 18.93
CA THR A 80 -7.34 -8.82 17.67
C THR A 80 -8.51 -7.92 17.27
N THR A 81 -8.94 -7.02 18.16
CA THR A 81 -10.09 -6.13 17.96
C THR A 81 -9.77 -4.68 18.33
N CYS A 82 -10.41 -3.76 17.62
CA CYS A 82 -10.40 -2.34 17.96
C CYS A 82 -11.29 -2.12 19.18
N ALA A 83 -10.73 -1.55 20.25
CA ALA A 83 -11.47 -1.10 21.43
C ALA A 83 -10.97 0.30 21.80
N ALA A 84 -11.79 1.10 22.51
CA ALA A 84 -11.44 2.47 22.87
C ALA A 84 -10.06 2.56 23.54
N GLY A 85 -9.24 3.52 23.12
CA GLY A 85 -7.88 3.71 23.63
C GLY A 85 -6.83 2.72 23.11
N ARG A 86 -7.16 1.88 22.12
CA ARG A 86 -6.18 1.09 21.35
C ARG A 86 -5.78 1.82 20.07
N GLN A 87 -4.60 1.51 19.54
CA GLN A 87 -4.19 1.91 18.20
C GLN A 87 -4.35 0.73 17.25
N VAL A 88 -4.95 0.96 16.09
CA VAL A 88 -4.95 0.02 14.97
C VAL A 88 -3.96 0.51 13.93
N THR A 89 -3.11 -0.40 13.44
CA THR A 89 -2.23 -0.17 12.31
C THR A 89 -2.58 -1.14 11.20
N MET A 90 -2.82 -0.60 10.02
CA MET A 90 -3.02 -1.36 8.80
C MET A 90 -1.75 -1.27 7.94
N THR A 91 -1.23 -2.42 7.52
CA THR A 91 -0.14 -2.54 6.57
C THR A 91 -0.63 -3.22 5.30
N MET A 92 -0.41 -2.59 4.16
CA MET A 92 -0.63 -3.15 2.83
C MET A 92 0.73 -3.45 2.21
N VAL A 93 0.94 -4.68 1.76
CA VAL A 93 2.14 -5.06 0.99
C VAL A 93 1.72 -5.35 -0.44
N TYR A 94 2.21 -4.56 -1.38
CA TYR A 94 1.91 -4.68 -2.80
C TYR A 94 3.18 -4.97 -3.58
N THR A 95 3.10 -5.89 -4.52
CA THR A 95 4.21 -6.19 -5.41
C THR A 95 3.92 -5.57 -6.77
N LEU A 96 4.76 -4.63 -7.20
CA LEU A 96 4.65 -4.00 -8.51
C LEU A 96 5.55 -4.70 -9.52
N ASP A 97 4.96 -5.14 -10.62
CA ASP A 97 5.67 -5.68 -11.76
C ASP A 97 6.33 -4.56 -12.59
N SER A 98 7.58 -4.76 -12.97
CA SER A 98 8.26 -3.89 -13.93
C SER A 98 7.70 -4.09 -15.33
N LEU A 99 7.50 -2.98 -16.05
CA LEU A 99 7.14 -2.98 -17.46
C LEU A 99 8.29 -3.44 -18.36
N THR A 100 9.51 -3.11 -17.98
CA THR A 100 10.71 -3.35 -18.79
C THR A 100 11.41 -4.67 -18.47
N GLY A 101 11.12 -5.27 -17.31
CA GLY A 101 11.80 -6.48 -16.82
C GLY A 101 13.26 -6.24 -16.41
N ILE A 102 13.76 -5.02 -16.52
CA ILE A 102 15.14 -4.64 -16.16
C ILE A 102 15.30 -4.53 -14.65
N ALA A 103 14.23 -4.13 -13.95
CA ALA A 103 14.18 -4.12 -12.51
C ALA A 103 13.15 -5.16 -12.05
N GLY A 104 13.53 -6.01 -11.09
CA GLY A 104 12.65 -7.07 -10.59
C GLY A 104 11.36 -6.53 -9.95
N PRO A 105 10.43 -7.41 -9.56
CA PRO A 105 9.22 -6.99 -8.89
C PRO A 105 9.56 -6.23 -7.59
N PHE A 106 8.98 -5.04 -7.44
CA PHE A 106 9.23 -4.17 -6.29
C PHE A 106 8.18 -4.41 -5.23
N SER A 107 8.59 -4.92 -4.06
CA SER A 107 7.71 -4.99 -2.90
C SER A 107 7.60 -3.62 -2.23
N MET A 108 6.40 -3.06 -2.24
CA MET A 108 6.08 -1.75 -1.68
C MET A 108 5.16 -1.92 -0.48
N ARG A 109 5.25 -1.00 0.48
CA ARG A 109 4.49 -1.07 1.72
C ARG A 109 3.76 0.24 1.99
N GLY A 110 2.44 0.19 2.05
CA GLY A 110 1.59 1.28 2.56
C GLY A 110 1.25 1.01 4.02
N LYS A 111 1.36 2.03 4.88
CA LYS A 111 1.00 1.92 6.30
C LYS A 111 0.11 3.09 6.72
N GLY A 112 -0.95 2.77 7.47
CA GLY A 112 -1.82 3.73 8.14
C GLY A 112 -2.05 3.30 9.59
N ALA A 113 -2.04 4.24 10.53
CA ALA A 113 -2.34 3.98 11.94
C ALA A 113 -3.33 5.01 12.48
N MET A 114 -4.30 4.57 13.29
CA MET A 114 -5.31 5.42 13.93
C MET A 114 -5.68 4.88 15.32
N GLN A 115 -6.23 5.75 16.18
CA GLN A 115 -6.83 5.31 17.44
C GLN A 115 -8.23 4.73 17.18
N CYS A 116 -8.53 3.64 17.87
CA CYS A 116 -9.83 3.00 17.86
C CYS A 116 -10.81 3.83 18.70
N GLY A 117 -12.01 4.08 18.17
CA GLY A 117 -13.08 4.78 18.88
C GLY A 117 -13.29 6.26 18.50
N GLY A 118 -12.46 6.80 17.61
CA GLY A 118 -12.53 8.21 17.19
C GLY A 118 -11.65 9.12 18.03
#